data_AF-A0A535NUY8-F1
#
_entry.id   AF-A0A535NUY8-F1
#
_cell.length_a   1.000
_cell.length_b   1.000
_cell.length_c   1.000
_cell.angle_alpha   90.00
_cell.angle_beta   90.00
_cell.angle_gamma   90.00
#
_symmetry.space_group_name_H-M   'P 1'
#
loop_
_entity.id
_entity.type
_entity.pdbx_description
1 polymer ?
#
loop_
_entity_poly.entity_id
_entity_poly.type
_entity_poly.pdbx_seq_one_letter_code
_entity_poly.pdbx_strand_id
1 'polypeptide(L)'
;MPPDVPRAFDRRADGFRHAAAGGLWLAPLVYLEHARFGPGWYGKVVSADPDRLLTWAISKAIPQRALQFKSLPDLDSPLPRRRRLPGYHIDLWGARLALAYDPQTIARARERVGVPSSARSPSAPIP
;
A
#
# COMPACT_ATOMS: atom_id res chain seq x y z
N MET A 1 11.82 -15.17 14.65
CA MET A 1 10.43 -14.70 14.85
C MET A 1 9.77 -14.57 13.49
N PRO A 2 8.47 -14.87 13.33
CA PRO A 2 7.78 -14.62 12.07
C PRO A 2 7.82 -13.12 11.72
N PRO A 3 7.90 -12.74 10.44
CA PRO A 3 7.87 -11.34 10.03
C PRO A 3 6.53 -10.72 10.41
N ASP A 4 6.58 -9.46 10.88
CA ASP A 4 5.36 -8.72 11.20
C ASP A 4 4.45 -8.58 9.97
N VAL A 5 3.15 -8.60 10.22
CA VAL A 5 2.13 -8.39 9.20
C VAL A 5 1.76 -6.91 9.14
N PRO A 6 1.79 -6.27 7.96
CA PRO A 6 1.32 -4.90 7.78
C PRO A 6 -0.14 -4.73 8.22
N ARG A 7 -0.42 -3.67 8.98
CA ARG A 7 -1.75 -3.38 9.54
C ARG A 7 -2.45 -2.28 8.77
N ALA A 8 -3.72 -2.48 8.44
CA ALA A 8 -4.59 -1.44 7.91
C ALA A 8 -5.27 -0.66 9.04
N PHE A 9 -5.64 0.58 8.76
CA PHE A 9 -6.34 1.47 9.69
C PHE A 9 -7.43 2.23 8.94
N ASP A 10 -8.55 2.50 9.61
CA ASP A 10 -9.65 3.28 9.03
C ASP A 10 -9.24 4.73 8.77
N ARG A 11 -8.48 5.33 9.69
CA ARG A 11 -7.97 6.69 9.55
C ARG A 11 -6.50 6.67 9.15
N ARG A 12 -6.16 7.44 8.12
CA ARG A 12 -4.76 7.64 7.71
C ARG A 12 -3.88 8.16 8.85
N ALA A 13 -4.42 8.99 9.73
CA ALA A 13 -3.67 9.53 10.86
C ALA A 13 -3.12 8.43 11.77
N ASP A 14 -3.91 7.39 12.06
CA ASP A 14 -3.51 6.29 12.92
C ASP A 14 -2.45 5.42 12.24
N GLY A 15 -2.59 5.21 10.92
CA GLY A 15 -1.56 4.57 10.12
C GLY A 15 -0.23 5.33 10.10
N PHE A 16 -0.25 6.66 10.00
CA PHE A 16 0.96 7.48 10.10
C PHE A 16 1.62 7.39 11.47
N ARG A 17 0.85 7.45 12.56
CA ARG A 17 1.39 7.27 13.92
C ARG A 17 1.99 5.88 14.10
N HIS A 18 1.29 4.84 13.63
CA HIS A 18 1.78 3.47 13.68
C HIS A 18 3.11 3.32 12.92
N ALA A 19 3.18 3.86 11.70
CA ALA A 19 4.41 3.85 10.91
C ALA A 19 5.55 4.64 11.57
N ALA A 20 5.25 5.81 12.12
CA ALA A 20 6.22 6.65 12.83
C ALA A 20 6.80 5.95 14.07
N ALA A 21 6.00 5.12 14.76
CA ALA A 21 6.44 4.28 15.87
C ALA A 21 7.20 3.01 15.42
N GLY A 22 7.51 2.87 14.12
CA GLY A 22 8.23 1.72 13.56
C GLY A 22 7.33 0.53 13.16
N GLY A 23 6.02 0.67 13.28
CA GLY A 23 5.07 -0.35 12.83
C GLY A 23 4.93 -0.42 11.31
N LEU A 24 4.50 -1.57 10.79
CA LEU A 24 4.23 -1.74 9.36
C LEU A 24 2.81 -1.29 9.03
N TRP A 25 2.66 -0.13 8.41
CA TRP A 25 1.36 0.38 7.98
C TRP A 25 1.06 -0.04 6.54
N LEU A 26 -0.05 -0.76 6.34
CA LEU A 26 -0.67 -1.00 5.04
C LEU A 26 -1.53 0.20 4.64
N ALA A 27 -1.03 1.04 3.74
CA ALA A 27 -1.73 2.25 3.32
C ALA A 27 -3.01 1.92 2.52
N PRO A 28 -4.03 2.79 2.52
CA PRO A 28 -5.20 2.60 1.66
C PRO A 28 -4.81 2.51 0.18
N LEU A 29 -5.49 1.63 -0.55
CA LEU A 29 -5.34 1.51 -2.01
C LEU A 29 -5.74 2.81 -2.71
N VAL A 30 -5.02 3.15 -3.77
CA VAL A 30 -5.30 4.29 -4.62
C VAL A 30 -5.33 3.81 -6.06
N TYR A 31 -6.34 4.22 -6.83
CA TYR A 31 -6.35 4.00 -8.27
C TYR A 31 -5.57 5.13 -8.94
N LEU A 32 -4.56 4.79 -9.73
CA LEU A 32 -3.78 5.75 -10.50
C LEU A 32 -4.09 5.55 -11.98
N GLU A 33 -4.63 6.58 -12.64
CA GLU A 33 -4.87 6.56 -14.10
C GLU A 33 -3.56 6.69 -14.89
N HIS A 34 -2.61 7.46 -14.35
CA HIS A 34 -1.34 7.79 -15.00
C HIS A 34 -0.17 7.34 -14.12
N ALA A 35 0.20 6.05 -14.22
CA ALA A 35 1.34 5.49 -13.49
C ALA A 35 2.36 4.85 -14.43
N ARG A 36 3.58 4.64 -13.90
CA ARG A 36 4.73 4.07 -14.63
C ARG A 36 4.43 2.74 -15.33
N PHE A 37 3.49 1.96 -14.80
CA PHE A 37 3.13 0.63 -15.30
C PHE A 37 1.71 0.59 -15.89
N GLY A 38 1.18 1.74 -16.34
CA GLY A 38 -0.18 1.87 -16.84
C GLY A 38 -1.20 2.18 -15.73
N PRO A 39 -2.49 2.34 -16.08
CA PRO A 39 -3.55 2.58 -15.11
C PRO A 39 -3.78 1.36 -14.21
N GLY A 40 -4.11 1.58 -12.94
CA GLY A 40 -4.38 0.49 -12.03
C GLY A 40 -4.32 0.83 -10.54
N TRP A 41 -4.53 -0.21 -9.74
CA TRP A 41 -4.47 -0.12 -8.29
C TRP A 41 -3.03 -0.09 -7.79
N TYR A 42 -2.78 0.84 -6.88
CA TYR A 42 -1.52 1.05 -6.21
C TYR A 42 -1.72 0.96 -4.69
N GLY A 43 -0.83 0.21 -4.06
CA GLY A 43 -0.74 0.10 -2.62
C GLY A 43 0.68 0.34 -2.16
N LYS A 44 0.85 0.46 -0.84
CA LYS A 44 2.18 0.54 -0.24
C LYS A 44 2.16 0.12 1.22
N VAL A 45 3.29 -0.40 1.66
CA VAL A 45 3.59 -0.61 3.08
C VAL A 45 4.61 0.43 3.52
N VAL A 46 4.38 1.06 4.67
CA VAL A 46 5.10 2.23 5.14
C VAL A 46 5.58 2.01 6.57
N SER A 47 6.82 2.40 6.89
CA SER A 47 7.38 2.36 8.25
C SER A 47 8.50 3.38 8.42
N ALA A 48 8.74 3.85 9.64
CA ALA A 48 9.96 4.55 10.03
C ALA A 48 11.13 3.60 10.34
N ASP A 49 10.84 2.32 10.57
CA ASP A 49 11.80 1.23 10.81
C ASP A 49 12.11 0.51 9.48
N PRO A 50 13.27 0.80 8.84
CA PRO A 50 13.63 0.21 7.56
C PRO A 50 13.91 -1.30 7.66
N ASP A 51 14.46 -1.77 8.79
CA ASP A 51 14.85 -3.17 8.97
C ASP A 51 13.62 -4.06 9.11
N ARG A 52 12.62 -3.61 9.85
CA ARG A 52 11.32 -4.31 9.93
C ARG A 52 10.62 -4.35 8.58
N LEU A 53 10.61 -3.24 7.85
CA LEU A 53 10.01 -3.17 6.52
C LEU A 53 10.74 -4.09 5.52
N LEU A 54 12.06 -4.11 5.56
CA LEU A 54 12.89 -4.97 4.72
C LEU A 54 12.71 -6.45 5.07
N THR A 55 12.64 -6.80 6.35
CA THR A 55 12.39 -8.17 6.81
C THR A 55 11.06 -8.69 6.27
N TRP A 56 10.00 -7.89 6.36
CA TRP A 56 8.72 -8.23 5.75
C TRP A 56 8.82 -8.37 4.23
N ALA A 57 9.51 -7.44 3.55
CA ALA A 57 9.70 -7.48 2.10
C ALA A 57 10.38 -8.78 1.63
N ILE A 58 11.47 -9.17 2.29
CA ILE A 58 12.22 -10.39 2.00
C ILE A 58 11.33 -11.62 2.17
N SER A 59 10.49 -11.65 3.22
CA SER A 59 9.54 -12.75 3.43
C SER A 59 8.50 -12.89 2.31
N LYS A 60 8.29 -11.83 1.52
CA LYS A 60 7.40 -11.80 0.34
C LYS A 60 8.16 -11.88 -0.98
N ALA A 61 9.45 -12.23 -0.95
CA ALA A 61 10.36 -12.23 -2.10
C ALA A 61 10.41 -10.88 -2.85
N ILE A 62 10.19 -9.77 -2.13
CA ILE A 62 10.34 -8.42 -2.67
C ILE A 62 11.82 -8.02 -2.48
N PRO A 63 12.52 -7.60 -3.55
CA PRO A 63 13.94 -7.29 -3.47
C PRO A 63 14.18 -6.00 -2.68
N GLN A 64 15.31 -5.92 -1.97
CA GLN A 64 15.69 -4.76 -1.16
C GLN A 64 15.65 -3.42 -1.93
N ARG A 65 15.99 -3.43 -3.22
CA ARG A 65 15.92 -2.24 -4.10
C ARG A 65 14.50 -1.64 -4.26
N ALA A 66 13.46 -2.36 -3.82
CA ALA A 66 12.09 -1.83 -3.81
C ALA A 66 11.83 -0.90 -2.61
N LEU A 67 12.68 -0.93 -1.59
CA LEU A 67 12.64 0.01 -0.47
C LEU A 67 12.98 1.41 -0.97
N GLN A 68 12.10 2.36 -0.72
CA GLN A 68 12.34 3.76 -1.05
C GLN A 68 12.31 4.61 0.21
N PHE A 69 13.28 5.51 0.32
CA PHE A 69 13.29 6.52 1.37
C PHE A 69 12.27 7.62 1.06
N LYS A 70 11.50 8.00 2.09
CA LYS A 70 10.53 9.09 2.08
C LYS A 70 10.51 9.79 3.43
N SER A 71 9.74 10.87 3.52
CA SER A 71 9.47 11.55 4.78
C SER A 71 8.05 11.23 5.27
N LEU A 72 7.90 10.93 6.55
CA LEU A 72 6.60 10.77 7.20
C LEU A 72 6.21 12.06 7.91
N PRO A 73 4.92 12.42 7.95
CA PRO A 73 4.45 13.47 8.83
C PRO A 73 4.49 12.97 10.29
N ASP A 74 5.11 13.72 11.18
CA ASP A 74 4.99 13.50 12.62
C ASP A 74 3.67 14.09 13.09
N LEU A 75 2.62 13.28 13.23
CA LEU A 75 1.30 13.79 13.60
C LEU A 75 1.17 14.18 15.06
N ASP A 76 2.11 13.77 15.91
CA ASP A 76 2.13 14.07 17.34
C ASP A 76 2.88 15.39 17.62
N SER A 77 3.69 15.86 16.67
CA SER A 77 4.22 17.23 16.68
C SER A 77 3.09 18.28 16.52
N PRO A 78 3.13 19.39 17.30
CA PRO A 78 2.12 20.44 17.26
C PRO A 78 2.16 21.24 15.95
N LEU A 79 0.99 21.75 15.55
CA LEU A 79 0.86 22.71 14.45
C LEU A 79 1.32 24.11 14.92
N PRO A 80 1.84 24.98 14.00
CA PRO A 80 1.98 24.78 12.56
C PRO A 80 3.30 24.12 12.14
N ARG A 81 4.25 23.91 13.07
CA ARG A 81 5.58 23.36 12.79
C ARG A 81 5.62 21.83 12.85
N ARG A 82 4.67 21.18 12.18
CA ARG A 82 4.61 19.72 12.15
C ARG A 82 5.91 19.16 11.58
N ARG A 83 6.64 18.40 12.40
CA ARG A 83 7.93 17.83 12.01
C ARG A 83 7.75 16.74 10.96
N ARG A 84 8.83 16.44 10.25
CA ARG A 84 8.91 15.28 9.36
C ARG A 84 9.91 14.30 9.92
N LEU A 85 9.56 13.02 9.86
CA LEU A 85 10.41 11.92 10.29
C LEU A 85 11.01 11.22 9.06
N PRO A 86 12.20 10.63 9.18
CA PRO A 86 12.66 9.61 8.25
C PRO A 86 11.60 8.51 8.10
N GLY A 87 11.40 8.04 6.88
CA GLY A 87 10.47 6.98 6.60
C GLY A 87 10.82 6.21 5.35
N TYR A 88 10.20 5.06 5.21
CA TYR A 88 10.46 4.13 4.12
C TYR A 88 9.14 3.56 3.64
N HIS A 89 9.04 3.29 2.35
CA HIS A 89 7.92 2.56 1.80
C HIS A 89 8.36 1.50 0.79
N ILE A 90 7.46 0.55 0.55
CA ILE A 90 7.52 -0.39 -0.56
C ILE A 90 6.24 -0.24 -1.36
N ASP A 91 6.43 0.10 -2.64
CA ASP A 91 5.35 0.26 -3.60
C ASP A 91 4.85 -1.10 -4.10
N LEU A 92 3.54 -1.27 -4.11
CA LEU A 92 2.88 -2.49 -4.56
C LEU A 92 1.95 -2.17 -5.72
N TRP A 93 2.08 -2.95 -6.79
CA TRP A 93 1.30 -2.81 -8.02
C TRP A 93 1.01 -4.18 -8.64
N GLY A 94 -0.11 -4.30 -9.34
CA GLY A 94 -0.51 -5.53 -10.04
C GLY A 94 -0.52 -6.74 -9.10
N ALA A 95 0.14 -7.83 -9.48
CA ALA A 95 0.22 -9.06 -8.68
C ALA A 95 0.85 -8.85 -7.30
N ARG A 96 1.70 -7.83 -7.10
CA ARG A 96 2.32 -7.55 -5.80
C ARG A 96 1.33 -7.01 -4.77
N LEU A 97 0.16 -6.54 -5.17
CA LEU A 97 -0.90 -6.15 -4.22
C LEU A 97 -1.31 -7.34 -3.36
N ALA A 98 -1.41 -8.54 -3.93
CA ALA A 98 -1.79 -9.76 -3.20
C ALA A 98 -0.76 -10.21 -2.15
N LEU A 99 0.44 -9.63 -2.14
CA LEU A 99 1.45 -9.92 -1.11
C LEU A 99 1.13 -9.26 0.24
N ALA A 100 0.28 -8.23 0.24
CA ALA A 100 -0.03 -7.43 1.41
C ALA A 100 -1.54 -7.18 1.62
N TYR A 101 -2.32 -7.06 0.55
CA TYR A 101 -3.75 -6.80 0.60
C TYR A 101 -4.54 -8.09 0.45
N ASP A 102 -5.51 -8.28 1.33
CA ASP A 102 -6.50 -9.34 1.20
C ASP A 102 -7.31 -9.17 -0.11
N PRO A 103 -7.64 -10.26 -0.84
CA PRO A 103 -8.41 -10.20 -2.07
C PRO A 103 -9.75 -9.44 -1.97
N GLN A 104 -10.45 -9.53 -0.83
CA GLN A 104 -11.69 -8.78 -0.60
C GLN A 104 -11.43 -7.29 -0.48
N THR A 105 -10.28 -6.88 0.06
CA THR A 105 -9.89 -5.46 0.13
C THR A 105 -9.70 -4.89 -1.28
N ILE A 106 -9.05 -5.66 -2.16
CA ILE A 106 -8.86 -5.29 -3.56
C ILE A 106 -10.21 -5.23 -4.30
N ALA A 107 -11.08 -6.22 -4.08
CA ALA A 107 -12.42 -6.26 -4.68
C ALA A 107 -13.27 -5.05 -4.28
N ARG A 108 -13.36 -4.75 -2.98
CA ARG A 108 -14.08 -3.57 -2.46
C ARG A 108 -13.53 -2.25 -2.99
N ALA A 109 -12.21 -2.17 -3.16
CA ALA A 109 -11.59 -0.99 -3.76
C ALA A 109 -12.07 -0.80 -5.21
N ARG A 110 -12.11 -1.89 -6.00
CA ARG A 110 -12.61 -1.89 -7.40
C ARG A 110 -14.06 -1.44 -7.50
N GLU A 111 -14.92 -1.88 -6.59
CA GLU A 111 -16.34 -1.49 -6.53
C GLU A 111 -16.52 0.03 -6.29
N ARG A 112 -15.73 0.63 -5.38
CA ARG A 112 -15.84 2.06 -5.01
C ARG A 112 -15.47 3.03 -6.13
N VAL A 113 -14.51 2.66 -6.99
CA VAL A 113 -14.05 3.53 -8.08
C VAL A 113 -14.88 3.31 -9.35
N GLY A 114 -15.80 2.33 -9.35
CA GLY A 114 -16.65 2.08 -10.50
C GLY A 114 -15.83 1.74 -11.75
N VAL A 115 -14.79 0.89 -11.61
CA VAL A 115 -14.11 0.38 -12.80
C VAL A 115 -15.16 -0.38 -13.60
N PRO A 116 -15.48 0.01 -14.85
CA PRO A 116 -16.43 -0.73 -15.66
C PRO A 116 -15.91 -2.16 -15.74
N SER A 117 -16.72 -3.10 -15.29
CA SER A 117 -16.44 -4.52 -15.42
C SER A 117 -16.48 -4.88 -16.91
N SER A 118 -15.37 -4.66 -17.62
CA SER A 118 -15.16 -5.21 -18.97
C SER A 118 -14.77 -6.69 -18.92
N ALA A 119 -15.35 -7.43 -17.97
CA ALA A 119 -15.41 -8.88 -17.97
C ALA A 119 -16.85 -9.31 -18.31
N ARG A 120 -17.40 -8.77 -19.40
CA ARG A 120 -18.41 -9.51 -20.16
C ARG A 120 -17.61 -10.39 -21.12
N SER A 121 -17.43 -11.65 -20.74
CA SER A 121 -16.81 -12.65 -21.61
C SER A 121 -17.52 -12.71 -22.98
N PRO A 122 -16.79 -13.02 -24.06
CA PRO A 122 -17.32 -13.08 -25.42
C PRO A 122 -18.03 -14.41 -25.71
N SER A 123 -18.86 -14.39 -26.77
CA SER A 123 -19.43 -15.54 -27.52
C SER A 123 -20.71 -16.17 -26.94
N ALA A 124 -21.78 -16.46 -27.69
CA ALA A 124 -22.11 -16.44 -29.13
C ALA A 124 -23.65 -16.68 -29.28
N PRO A 125 -24.18 -17.07 -30.45
CA PRO A 125 -24.27 -16.39 -31.74
C PRO A 125 -25.72 -16.01 -32.12
N ILE A 126 -25.83 -15.31 -33.24
CA ILE A 126 -27.06 -14.92 -33.94
C ILE A 126 -27.80 -16.16 -34.48
N PRO A 127 -29.13 -16.18 -34.42
CA PRO A 127 -29.97 -16.58 -35.55
C PRO A 127 -30.69 -15.38 -36.18
#